data_AF-A0A519BHU8-F1
#
_entry.id   AF-A0A519BHU8-F1
#
_cell.length_a   1.000
_cell.length_b   1.000
_cell.length_c   1.000
_cell.angle_alpha   90.00
_cell.angle_beta   90.00
_cell.angle_gamma   90.00
#
_symmetry.space_group_name_H-M   'P 1'
#
loop_
_entity.id
_entity.type
_entity.pdbx_description
1 polymer ?
#
loop_
_entity_poly.entity_id
_entity_poly.type
_entity_poly.pdbx_seq_one_letter_code
_entity_poly.pdbx_strand_id
1 'polypeptide(L)'
;MAKLSSVGTIYNAPIRVDYNNGDFDKAEDTLKKSKIAIVGRNVASITPYHATIFVNLEDEANAKKILEGAGIKMYPVEPYF
;
A
#
# COMPACT_ATOMS: atom_id res chain seq x y z
N MET A 1 -13.99 -12.79 17.24
CA MET A 1 -13.67 -12.30 15.89
C MET A 1 -12.70 -13.28 15.26
N ALA A 2 -13.06 -13.87 14.13
CA ALA A 2 -12.48 -15.12 13.63
C ALA A 2 -11.01 -14.97 13.21
N LYS A 3 -10.17 -15.85 13.74
CA LYS A 3 -8.79 -16.10 13.33
C LYS A 3 -8.82 -16.89 12.03
N LEU A 4 -8.71 -16.20 10.89
CA LEU A 4 -8.59 -16.85 9.57
C LEU A 4 -7.13 -17.18 9.29
N SER A 5 -6.65 -18.26 9.91
CA SER A 5 -5.44 -18.95 9.48
C SER A 5 -5.81 -19.95 8.39
N SER A 6 -6.08 -19.47 7.17
CA SER A 6 -6.22 -20.35 6.00
C SER A 6 -4.85 -20.47 5.35
N VAL A 7 -4.22 -21.64 5.49
CA VAL A 7 -2.92 -21.96 4.91
C VAL A 7 -3.02 -21.79 3.39
N GLY A 8 -2.48 -20.67 2.87
CA GLY A 8 -2.41 -20.37 1.44
C GLY A 8 -3.00 -19.03 0.99
N THR A 9 -3.79 -18.35 1.82
CA THR A 9 -4.37 -17.03 1.45
C THR A 9 -3.69 -15.91 2.22
N ILE A 10 -2.83 -15.14 1.56
CA ILE A 10 -2.24 -13.92 2.12
C ILE A 10 -3.26 -12.78 1.93
N TYR A 11 -3.93 -12.39 3.01
CA TYR A 11 -4.78 -11.20 3.01
C TYR A 11 -3.90 -9.95 3.06
N ASN A 12 -3.94 -9.17 1.98
CA ASN A 12 -3.18 -7.94 1.85
C ASN A 12 -4.12 -6.73 1.70
N ALA A 13 -3.67 -5.59 2.23
CA ALA A 13 -4.36 -4.33 2.07
C ALA A 13 -3.66 -3.51 0.98
N PRO A 14 -4.35 -3.18 -0.12
CA PRO A 14 -3.82 -2.32 -1.17
C PRO A 14 -3.83 -0.85 -0.74
N ILE A 15 -2.69 -0.18 -0.83
CA ILE A 15 -2.53 1.26 -0.66
C ILE A 15 -2.06 1.85 -1.98
N ARG A 16 -2.92 2.64 -2.61
CA ARG A 16 -2.64 3.26 -3.91
C ARG A 16 -2.06 4.67 -3.70
N VAL A 17 -0.93 4.94 -4.34
CA VAL A 17 -0.17 6.20 -4.28
C VAL A 17 0.20 6.66 -5.68
N ASP A 18 0.56 7.93 -5.82
CA ASP A 18 1.05 8.48 -7.09
C ASP A 18 2.46 7.95 -7.40
N TYR A 19 2.69 7.45 -8.61
CA TYR A 19 4.01 6.98 -9.01
C TYR A 19 4.88 8.11 -9.59
N ASN A 20 4.28 9.05 -10.32
CA ASN A 20 5.00 10.09 -11.05
C ASN A 20 5.67 11.13 -10.13
N ASN A 21 5.10 11.38 -8.96
CA ASN A 21 5.63 12.36 -8.01
C ASN A 21 6.74 11.80 -7.08
N GLY A 22 7.15 10.53 -7.28
CA GLY A 22 8.07 9.83 -6.38
C GLY A 22 7.44 9.52 -5.01
N ASP A 23 6.13 9.66 -4.89
CA ASP A 23 5.39 9.35 -3.66
C ASP A 23 5.37 7.84 -3.39
N PHE A 24 5.49 7.01 -4.43
CA PHE A 24 5.72 5.58 -4.31
C PHE A 24 7.04 5.24 -3.60
N ASP A 25 8.17 5.79 -4.05
CA ASP A 25 9.48 5.55 -3.43
C ASP A 25 9.52 6.07 -1.98
N LYS A 26 8.94 7.24 -1.73
CA LYS A 26 8.79 7.78 -0.38
C LYS A 26 7.90 6.90 0.50
N ALA A 27 6.80 6.38 -0.04
CA ALA A 27 5.92 5.47 0.67
C ALA A 27 6.65 4.19 1.06
N GLU A 28 7.41 3.58 0.13
CA GLU A 28 8.23 2.41 0.42
C GLU A 28 9.25 2.68 1.53
N ASP A 29 9.99 3.79 1.43
CA ASP A 29 11.02 4.15 2.42
C ASP A 29 10.39 4.44 3.80
N THR A 30 9.26 5.14 3.83
CA THR A 30 8.54 5.47 5.07
C THR A 30 8.01 4.20 5.75
N LEU A 31 7.40 3.28 4.97
CA LEU A 31 6.91 2.01 5.51
C LEU A 31 8.06 1.13 6.03
N LYS A 32 9.18 1.07 5.30
CA LYS A 32 10.40 0.34 5.74
C LYS A 32 10.97 0.93 7.03
N LYS A 33 11.07 2.25 7.14
CA LYS A 33 11.52 2.95 8.36
C LYS A 33 10.60 2.68 9.56
N SER A 34 9.30 2.61 9.31
CA SER A 34 8.30 2.26 10.33
C SER A 34 8.15 0.76 10.59
N LYS A 35 9.04 -0.08 10.03
CA LYS A 35 9.04 -1.54 10.16
C LYS A 35 7.75 -2.23 9.69
N ILE A 36 7.03 -1.61 8.74
CA ILE A 36 5.86 -2.21 8.11
C ILE A 36 6.32 -3.08 6.94
N ALA A 37 5.90 -4.35 6.94
CA ALA A 37 6.25 -5.28 5.89
C ALA A 37 5.42 -5.02 4.62
N ILE A 38 6.11 -4.86 3.49
CA ILE A 38 5.50 -4.78 2.17
C ILE A 38 5.41 -6.19 1.60
N VAL A 39 4.19 -6.67 1.36
CA VAL A 39 3.92 -8.02 0.84
C VAL A 39 3.87 -8.06 -0.68
N GLY A 40 3.71 -6.92 -1.34
CA GLY A 40 3.68 -6.83 -2.79
C GLY A 40 3.68 -5.41 -3.31
N ARG A 41 3.97 -5.26 -4.60
CA ARG A 41 3.95 -3.99 -5.32
C ARG A 41 3.35 -4.18 -6.69
N ASN A 42 2.50 -3.25 -7.11
CA ASN A 42 1.96 -3.20 -8.46
C ASN A 42 2.09 -1.79 -8.99
N VAL A 43 2.88 -1.60 -10.03
CA VAL A 43 3.09 -0.29 -10.67
C VAL A 43 2.29 -0.30 -11.97
N ALA A 44 1.26 0.54 -12.05
CA ALA A 44 0.53 0.68 -13.30
C ALA A 44 1.30 1.61 -14.23
N SER A 45 1.69 1.11 -15.41
CA SER A 45 2.30 1.91 -16.49
C SER A 45 1.28 2.66 -17.34
N ILE A 46 0.00 2.64 -16.94
CA ILE A 46 -1.11 3.33 -17.61
C ILE A 46 -1.56 4.53 -16.79
N THR A 47 -1.98 5.60 -17.45
CA THR A 47 -2.60 6.76 -16.79
C THR A 47 -3.77 6.33 -15.90
N PRO A 48 -3.85 6.79 -14.65
CA PRO A 48 -3.16 7.95 -14.07
C PRO A 48 -1.77 7.70 -13.45
N TYR A 49 -1.02 6.66 -13.84
CA TYR A 49 0.32 6.34 -13.30
C TYR A 49 0.30 6.21 -11.78
N HIS A 50 -0.63 5.41 -11.26
CA HIS A 50 -0.69 5.09 -9.84
C HIS A 50 0.04 3.78 -9.58
N ALA A 51 0.72 3.70 -8.44
CA ALA A 51 1.29 2.48 -7.91
C ALA A 51 0.53 2.03 -6.67
N THR A 52 0.44 0.72 -6.46
CA THR A 52 -0.21 0.10 -5.32
C THR A 52 0.82 -0.67 -4.52
N ILE A 53 0.95 -0.32 -3.26
CA ILE A 53 1.75 -1.04 -2.26
C ILE A 53 0.80 -1.94 -1.49
N PHE A 54 1.12 -3.22 -1.40
CA PHE A 54 0.36 -4.16 -0.60
C PHE A 54 1.08 -4.34 0.74
N VAL A 55 0.35 -4.13 1.83
CA VAL A 55 0.82 -4.38 3.21
C VAL A 55 -0.01 -5.49 3.85
N ASN A 56 0.42 -6.01 5.00
CA ASN A 56 -0.42 -6.91 5.79
C ASN A 56 -1.71 -6.22 6.21
N LEU A 57 -2.82 -6.97 6.25
CA LEU A 57 -4.11 -6.44 6.66
C LEU A 57 -4.09 -5.83 8.08
N GLU A 58 -3.32 -6.43 8.99
CA GLU A 58 -3.16 -5.96 10.38
C GLU A 58 -2.45 -4.60 10.46
N ASP A 59 -1.58 -4.31 9.49
CA ASP A 59 -0.77 -3.09 9.43
C ASP A 59 -1.44 -1.97 8.63
N GLU A 60 -2.56 -2.23 7.93
CA GLU A 60 -3.21 -1.28 7.02
C GLU A 60 -3.51 0.06 7.69
N ALA A 61 -4.15 0.04 8.86
CA ALA A 61 -4.55 1.26 9.55
C ALA A 61 -3.34 2.08 10.02
N ASN A 62 -2.24 1.41 10.38
CA ASN A 62 -1.01 2.07 10.79
C ASN A 62 -0.26 2.62 9.57
N ALA A 63 -0.16 1.83 8.50
CA ALA A 63 0.45 2.22 7.23
C ALA A 63 -0.22 3.48 6.65
N LYS A 64 -1.55 3.52 6.62
CA LYS A 64 -2.31 4.69 6.16
C LYS A 64 -1.96 5.94 6.97
N LYS A 65 -2.00 5.86 8.31
CA LYS A 65 -1.65 6.98 9.19
C LYS A 65 -0.21 7.48 8.98
N ILE A 66 0.73 6.56 8.82
CA ILE A 66 2.14 6.89 8.59
C ILE A 66 2.31 7.60 7.24
N LEU A 67 1.65 7.12 6.20
CA LEU A 67 1.70 7.73 4.86
C LEU A 67 1.01 9.10 4.83
N GLU A 68 -0.13 9.26 5.52
CA GLU A 68 -0.78 10.56 5.71
C GLU A 68 0.13 11.53 6.45
N GLY A 69 0.79 11.08 7.52
CA GLY A 69 1.77 11.87 8.27
C GLY A 69 3.00 12.26 7.44
N ALA A 70 3.38 11.45 6.46
CA ALA A 70 4.44 11.76 5.50
C ALA A 70 3.98 12.66 4.33
N GLY A 71 2.71 13.10 4.32
CA GLY A 71 2.15 13.95 3.28
C GLY A 71 1.89 13.22 1.96
N ILE A 72 1.87 11.89 1.97
CA ILE A 72 1.67 11.06 0.77
C ILE A 72 0.18 10.97 0.48
N LYS A 73 -0.22 11.40 -0.72
CA LYS A 73 -1.61 11.27 -1.16
C LYS A 73 -1.92 9.82 -1.50
N MET A 74 -2.96 9.31 -0.84
CA MET A 74 -3.52 8.00 -1.14
C MET A 74 -4.78 8.15 -1.99
N TYR A 75 -4.96 7.22 -2.93
CA TYR A 75 -6.07 7.21 -3.87
C TYR A 75 -6.98 6.01 -3.60
N PRO A 76 -8.28 6.09 -3.96
CA PRO A 76 -9.15 4.94 -3.92
C PRO A 76 -8.61 3.83 -4.83
N VAL A 77 -8.73 2.58 -4.37
CA VAL A 77 -8.35 1.40 -5.14
C VAL A 77 -9.46 1.12 -6.16
N GLU A 78 -9.46 1.89 -7.25
CA GLU A 78 -10.37 1.65 -8.38
C GLU A 78 -9.82 0.54 -9.30
N PRO A 79 -10.62 -0.49 -9.60
CA PRO A 79 -10.29 -1.45 -10.65
C PRO A 79 -10.23 -0.74 -12.00
N TYR A 80 -9.17 -0.99 -12.76
CA TYR A 80 -9.11 -0.61 -14.17
C TYR A 80 -10.05 -1.55 -14.94
N PHE A 81 -11.18 -1.04 -15.42
CA PHE A 81 -12.09 -1.73 -16.34
C PHE A 81 -11.73 -1.41 -17.78
#